data_AF-A0A3B3VRW6-F1
#
_entry.id   AF-A0A3B3VRW6-F1
#
_cell.length_a   1.000
_cell.length_b   1.000
_cell.length_c   1.000
_cell.angle_alpha   90.00
_cell.angle_beta   90.00
_cell.angle_gamma   90.00
#
_symmetry.space_group_name_H-M   'P 1'
#
loop_
_entity.id
_entity.type
_entity.pdbx_description
1 polymer ?
#
loop_
_entity_poly.entity_id
_entity_poly.type
_entity_poly.pdbx_seq_one_letter_code
_entity_poly.pdbx_strand_id
1 'polypeptide(L)'
;MTLNEDIKYLLGEKDKSVTISRLPLNLLIIWCELCPLEWILYKGKCYLFYDKPPRWKTWEESQRFCQIRRSHLVVIDDLQEQVKSNAKLEI
;
A
#
# COMPACT_ATOMS: atom_id res chain seq x y z
N MET A 1 22.20 19.83 -6.32
CA MET A 1 20.93 19.24 -5.86
C MET A 1 20.42 18.39 -7.01
N THR A 2 20.85 17.14 -7.04
CA THR A 2 20.88 16.35 -8.28
C THR A 2 19.69 15.41 -8.34
N LEU A 3 18.95 15.44 -9.46
CA LEU A 3 17.88 14.52 -9.87
C LEU A 3 18.16 13.02 -9.56
N ASN A 4 19.44 12.65 -9.46
CA ASN A 4 19.92 11.30 -9.15
C ASN A 4 19.71 10.87 -7.69
N GLU A 5 19.62 11.81 -6.75
CA GLU A 5 19.36 11.52 -5.33
C GLU A 5 17.89 11.10 -5.13
N ASP A 6 16.98 11.75 -5.84
CA ASP A 6 15.55 11.39 -5.86
C ASP A 6 15.31 10.04 -6.56
N ILE A 7 16.08 9.74 -7.61
CA ILE A 7 16.02 8.44 -8.30
C ILE A 7 16.53 7.31 -7.40
N LYS A 8 17.55 7.54 -6.55
CA LYS A 8 17.98 6.57 -5.54
C LYS A 8 16.87 6.26 -4.53
N TYR A 9 16.10 7.26 -4.11
CA TYR A 9 14.95 7.07 -3.22
C TYR A 9 13.82 6.25 -3.90
N LEU A 10 13.63 6.43 -5.21
CA LEU A 10 12.58 5.75 -5.98
C LEU A 10 12.97 4.34 -6.45
N LEU A 11 14.27 4.03 -6.61
CA LEU A 11 14.76 2.78 -7.21
C LEU A 11 15.43 1.78 -6.25
N GLY A 12 15.42 2.01 -4.93
CA GLY A 12 15.40 0.88 -4.00
C GLY A 12 16.24 0.99 -2.75
N GLU A 13 15.57 0.78 -1.62
CA GLU A 13 15.89 -0.35 -0.77
C GLU A 13 14.62 -1.19 -0.63
N LYS A 14 14.70 -2.46 -1.07
CA LYS A 14 13.65 -3.45 -0.84
C LYS A 14 13.59 -3.84 0.63
N ASP A 15 12.39 -4.25 1.04
CA ASP A 15 12.19 -5.19 2.16
C ASP A 15 12.94 -4.84 3.45
N LYS A 16 12.47 -3.81 4.17
CA LYS A 16 12.54 -3.87 5.63
C LYS A 16 11.39 -4.75 6.12
N SER A 17 11.63 -6.03 5.90
CA SER A 17 11.18 -7.15 6.71
C SER A 17 10.35 -6.73 7.93
N VAL A 18 9.12 -7.22 7.98
CA VAL A 18 8.70 -7.92 9.20
C VAL A 18 9.89 -8.78 9.59
N THR A 19 10.56 -8.47 10.68
CA THR A 19 11.81 -9.14 11.10
C THR A 19 11.54 -10.64 11.24
N ILE A 20 11.69 -11.42 10.17
CA ILE A 20 11.68 -12.88 10.23
C ILE A 20 13.05 -13.27 10.74
N SER A 21 13.22 -13.18 12.06
CA SER A 21 14.31 -13.86 12.76
C SER A 21 14.15 -15.36 12.51
N ARG A 22 14.88 -15.88 11.50
CA ARG A 22 15.22 -17.29 11.23
C ARG A 22 14.44 -18.31 12.07
N LEU A 23 13.27 -18.73 11.60
CA LEU A 23 12.58 -19.92 12.12
C LEU A 23 12.90 -21.13 11.23
N PRO A 24 13.14 -22.33 11.81
CA PRO A 24 13.63 -23.50 11.08
C PRO A 24 12.62 -24.04 10.06
N LEU A 25 13.16 -24.70 9.04
CA LEU A 25 12.57 -25.16 7.76
C LEU A 25 11.34 -26.08 7.82
N ASN A 26 10.66 -26.22 8.96
CA ASN A 26 9.41 -26.99 9.11
C ASN A 26 8.16 -26.10 9.35
N LEU A 27 8.23 -24.80 9.07
CA LEU A 27 7.13 -23.84 9.23
C LEU A 27 6.52 -23.47 7.87
N LEU A 28 5.96 -24.44 7.15
CA LEU A 28 5.20 -24.21 5.92
C LEU A 28 3.78 -23.66 6.23
N ILE A 29 3.66 -22.82 7.25
CA ILE A 29 2.38 -22.28 7.71
C ILE A 29 2.48 -20.76 7.70
N ILE A 30 1.54 -20.16 6.98
CA ILE A 30 1.16 -18.75 6.95
C ILE A 30 2.13 -17.87 6.15
N TRP A 31 1.90 -17.79 4.83
CA TRP A 31 1.92 -16.47 4.19
C TRP A 31 0.94 -15.61 4.98
N CYS A 32 1.47 -14.94 6.00
CA CYS A 32 0.71 -13.93 6.71
C CYS A 32 0.37 -12.91 5.63
N GLU A 33 -0.92 -12.64 5.41
CA GLU A 33 -1.38 -11.63 4.44
C GLU A 33 -0.91 -10.26 4.93
N LEU A 34 0.37 -9.98 4.73
CA LEU A 34 1.01 -8.76 5.20
C LEU A 34 0.87 -7.72 4.09
N CYS A 35 0.11 -6.69 4.37
CA CYS A 35 0.10 -5.51 3.52
C CYS A 35 1.36 -4.67 3.75
N PRO A 36 1.80 -3.88 2.75
CA PRO A 36 2.91 -2.96 2.93
C PRO A 36 2.64 -1.95 4.06
N LEU A 37 3.70 -1.32 4.58
CA LEU A 37 3.57 -0.30 5.63
C LEU A 37 2.61 0.83 5.19
N GLU A 38 1.72 1.25 6.08
CA GLU A 38 0.62 2.21 5.86
C GLU A 38 -0.58 1.68 5.03
N TRP A 39 -0.60 0.39 4.69
CA TRP A 39 -1.73 -0.23 4.00
C TRP A 39 -2.61 -1.02 4.97
N ILE A 40 -3.90 -1.05 4.66
CA ILE A 40 -4.91 -1.73 5.47
C ILE A 40 -5.31 -3.02 4.77
N LEU A 41 -5.19 -4.15 5.48
CA LEU A 41 -5.70 -5.43 5.01
C LEU A 41 -7.22 -5.49 5.19
N TYR A 42 -7.94 -5.82 4.12
CA TYR A 42 -9.36 -6.13 4.18
C TYR A 42 -9.74 -7.16 3.11
N LYS A 43 -10.35 -8.28 3.54
CA LYS A 43 -10.78 -9.38 2.66
C LYS A 43 -9.69 -9.83 1.66
N GLY A 44 -8.45 -10.02 2.14
CA GLY A 44 -7.34 -10.46 1.28
C GLY A 44 -6.80 -9.40 0.30
N LYS A 45 -7.29 -8.17 0.37
CA LYS A 45 -6.81 -7.02 -0.42
C LYS A 45 -6.17 -5.98 0.49
N CYS A 46 -5.16 -5.28 -0.04
CA CYS A 46 -4.48 -4.19 0.65
C CYS A 46 -4.93 -2.84 0.09
N TYR A 47 -5.31 -1.92 0.97
CA TYR A 47 -5.80 -0.59 0.60
C TYR A 47 -4.93 0.50 1.19
N LEU A 48 -4.67 1.54 0.39
CA LEU A 48 -3.96 2.74 0.82
C LEU A 48 -4.88 3.94 0.68
N PHE A 49 -5.06 4.68 1.78
CA PHE A 49 -5.75 5.96 1.78
C PHE A 49 -4.69 7.06 1.84
N TYR A 50 -4.68 7.93 0.83
CA TYR A 50 -3.72 9.01 0.76
C TYR A 50 -4.25 10.24 1.51
N ASP A 51 -3.59 10.62 2.59
CA ASP A 51 -3.99 11.72 3.50
C ASP A 51 -2.92 12.81 3.63
N LYS A 52 -1.79 12.68 2.92
CA LYS A 52 -0.63 13.58 3.02
C LYS A 52 -0.85 14.88 2.24
N PRO A 53 -0.40 16.04 2.74
CA PRO A 53 -0.42 17.29 1.98
C PRO A 53 0.41 17.22 0.68
N PRO A 54 -0.07 17.77 -0.45
CA PRO A 54 -1.44 18.19 -0.70
C PRO A 54 -2.38 16.98 -0.72
N ARG A 55 -3.49 17.02 0.04
CA ARG A 55 -4.41 15.88 0.26
C ARG A 55 -5.07 15.37 -1.01
N TRP A 56 -5.14 16.22 -2.02
CA TRP A 56 -5.88 15.99 -3.25
C TRP A 56 -4.89 15.85 -4.40
N LYS A 57 -5.19 14.93 -5.31
CA LYS A 57 -4.53 14.74 -6.58
C LYS A 57 -5.62 14.73 -7.64
N THR A 58 -5.29 15.14 -8.87
CA THR A 58 -6.15 14.87 -10.01
C THR A 58 -6.33 13.36 -10.18
N TRP A 59 -7.32 12.95 -10.97
CA TRP A 59 -7.57 11.53 -11.20
C TRP A 59 -6.35 10.84 -11.83
N GLU A 60 -5.73 11.48 -12.82
CA GLU A 60 -4.55 10.98 -13.54
C GLU A 60 -3.32 10.89 -12.62
N GLU A 61 -3.11 11.89 -11.77
CA GLU A 61 -2.02 11.87 -10.77
C GLU A 61 -2.24 10.77 -9.73
N SER A 62 -3.49 10.54 -9.31
CA SER A 62 -3.84 9.47 -8.37
C SER A 62 -3.60 8.10 -9.00
N GLN A 63 -3.97 7.92 -10.27
CA GLN A 63 -3.70 6.68 -11.00
C GLN A 63 -2.21 6.42 -11.14
N ARG A 64 -1.41 7.42 -11.55
CA ARG A 64 0.05 7.29 -11.64
C ARG A 64 0.68 7.00 -10.28
N PHE A 65 0.19 7.64 -9.21
CA PHE A 65 0.66 7.41 -7.85
C PHE A 65 0.45 5.95 -7.41
N CYS A 66 -0.74 5.39 -7.66
CA CYS A 66 -1.02 3.98 -7.39
C CYS A 66 -0.12 3.05 -8.21
N GLN A 67 0.08 3.34 -9.50
CA GLN A 67 0.92 2.53 -10.40
C GLN A 67 2.39 2.48 -9.95
N ILE A 68 2.96 3.62 -9.55
CA ILE A 68 4.33 3.70 -9.00
C ILE A 68 4.49 2.80 -7.77
N ARG A 69 3.41 2.63 -6.99
CA ARG A 69 3.34 1.75 -5.81
C ARG A 69 2.94 0.31 -6.13
N ARG A 70 2.94 -0.10 -7.41
CA ARG A 70 2.51 -1.43 -7.88
C ARG A 70 1.08 -1.77 -7.47
N SER A 71 0.20 -0.78 -7.56
CA SER A 71 -1.21 -0.89 -7.21
C SER A 71 -2.08 -0.14 -8.22
N HIS A 72 -3.38 -0.17 -8.01
CA HIS A 72 -4.36 0.52 -8.85
C HIS A 72 -5.26 1.42 -7.99
N LEU A 73 -5.93 2.37 -8.64
CA LEU A 73 -7.04 3.06 -8.00
C LEU A 73 -8.09 2.02 -7.60
N VAL A 74 -8.67 2.22 -6.41
CA VAL A 74 -9.64 1.27 -5.85
C VAL A 74 -10.85 1.16 -6.78
N VAL A 75 -11.26 -0.08 -7.04
CA VAL A 75 -12.54 -0.41 -7.66
C VAL A 75 -13.30 -1.16 -6.59
N ILE A 76 -14.48 -0.63 -6.23
CA ILE A 76 -15.29 -1.14 -5.15
C ILE A 76 -16.20 -2.23 -5.71
N ASP A 77 -15.97 -3.48 -5.28
CA ASP A 77 -16.67 -4.64 -5.84
C ASP A 77 -18.01 -4.92 -5.15
N ASP A 78 -18.16 -4.50 -3.88
CA ASP A 78 -19.37 -4.77 -3.10
C ASP A 78 -19.76 -3.62 -2.15
N LEU A 79 -21.02 -3.64 -1.68
CA LEU A 79 -21.55 -2.61 -0.78
C LEU A 79 -20.81 -2.55 0.57
N GLN A 80 -20.29 -3.67 1.05
CA GLN A 80 -19.55 -3.73 2.31
C GLN A 80 -18.20 -3.02 2.17
N GLU A 81 -17.54 -3.19 1.03
CA GLU A 81 -16.32 -2.47 0.64
C GLU A 81 -16.60 -0.96 0.48
N GLN A 82 -17.73 -0.59 -0.13
CA GLN A 82 -18.16 0.82 -0.22
C GLN A 82 -18.33 1.45 1.18
N VAL A 83 -19.11 0.81 2.05
CA VAL A 83 -19.39 1.32 3.40
C VAL A 83 -18.09 1.44 4.20
N LYS A 84 -17.20 0.45 4.11
CA LYS A 84 -15.92 0.49 4.81
C LYS A 84 -14.99 1.59 4.28
N SER A 85 -14.97 1.80 2.97
CA SER A 85 -14.19 2.87 2.34
C SER A 85 -14.70 4.25 2.74
N ASN A 86 -16.02 4.43 2.80
CA ASN A 86 -16.64 5.67 3.24
C ASN A 86 -16.41 5.94 4.73
N ALA A 87 -16.49 4.91 5.58
CA ALA A 87 -16.27 5.05 7.03
C ALA A 87 -14.83 5.50 7.38
N LYS A 88 -13.86 5.24 6.49
CA LYS A 88 -12.47 5.74 6.65
C LYS A 88 -12.38 7.26 6.37
N LEU A 89 -13.35 7.85 5.68
CA LEU A 89 -13.46 9.29 5.40
C LEU A 89 -14.23 10.06 6.49
N GLU A 90 -14.76 9.40 7.52
CA GLU A 90 -15.53 10.03 8.61
C GLU A 90 -14.71 10.28 9.90
N ILE A 91 -13.46 10.75 9.77
CA ILE A 91 -12.66 11.27 10.90
C ILE A 91 -11.94 12.56 10.50
#